data_AF-A0A0R0LW59-F1
#
_entry.id   AF-A0A0R0LW59-F1
#
_cell.length_a   1.000
_cell.length_b   1.000
_cell.length_c   1.000
_cell.angle_alpha   90.00
_cell.angle_beta   90.00
_cell.angle_gamma   90.00
#
_symmetry.space_group_name_H-M   'P 1'
#
loop_
_entity.id
_entity.type
_entity.pdbx_description
1 polymer ?
#
loop_
_entity_poly.entity_id
_entity_poly.type
_entity_poly.pdbx_seq_one_letter_code
_entity_poly.pdbx_strand_id
1 'polypeptide(L)'
;MRQVSADFYSLSAELPDGSIYKFSQLKEHPVLIINTATKCNLAKTTFKNIKALAKTYKKLRILIFPCGQFLNQEETDEKHVTEKTIKALKALYEDKHHEELPDNEELPGAKDLKNNEEQSFQHKTDKLKDEKTEKEGKIPSNIIIFKKIKVFGSEQHPVFTFLTKHLQGTLFNTVKWNFTKFLIDENGIPSKRYGPSEPVTIDDELIKNMFSDAVIKDEL
;
A
#
# COMPACT_ATOMS: atom_id res chain seq x y z
N MET A 1 14.38 18.75 9.11
CA MET A 1 14.27 17.70 8.07
C MET A 1 15.08 16.44 8.43
N ARG A 2 16.42 16.49 8.58
CA ARG A 2 17.23 15.30 8.94
C ARG A 2 16.78 14.56 10.21
N GLN A 3 16.48 15.27 11.30
CA GLN A 3 16.01 14.63 12.53
C GLN A 3 14.66 13.92 12.35
N VAL A 4 13.73 14.50 11.61
CA VAL A 4 12.39 13.93 11.36
C VAL A 4 12.50 12.61 10.59
N SER A 5 13.38 12.57 9.58
CA SER A 5 13.71 11.35 8.84
C SER A 5 14.31 10.27 9.75
N ALA A 6 15.29 10.64 10.59
CA ALA A 6 15.89 9.71 11.56
C ALA A 6 14.86 9.16 12.55
N ASP A 7 13.97 10.02 13.06
CA ASP A 7 12.88 9.63 13.97
C ASP A 7 11.96 8.61 13.29
N PHE A 8 11.52 8.86 12.05
CA PHE A 8 10.68 7.92 11.30
C PHE A 8 11.36 6.56 11.11
N TYR A 9 12.61 6.55 10.67
CA TYR A 9 13.34 5.31 10.40
C TYR A 9 13.78 4.55 11.66
N SER A 10 13.72 5.18 12.84
CA SER A 10 13.93 4.51 14.12
C SER A 10 12.70 3.71 14.58
N LEU A 11 11.53 3.95 13.98
CA LEU A 11 10.29 3.26 14.34
C LEU A 11 10.30 1.79 13.88
N SER A 12 9.41 1.03 14.49
CA SER A 12 9.13 -0.35 14.11
C SER A 12 7.70 -0.73 14.48
N ALA A 13 7.22 -1.85 13.94
CA ALA A 13 5.97 -2.45 14.36
C ALA A 13 6.00 -3.98 14.19
N GLU A 14 5.15 -4.67 14.95
CA GLU A 14 5.06 -6.13 14.90
C GLU A 14 4.26 -6.61 13.68
N LEU A 15 4.80 -7.61 13.00
CA LEU A 15 4.11 -8.38 11.97
C LEU A 15 3.21 -9.45 12.62
N PRO A 16 2.23 -10.03 11.89
CA PRO A 16 1.28 -10.99 12.44
C PRO A 16 1.94 -12.23 13.08
N ASP A 17 3.11 -12.64 12.61
CA ASP A 17 3.90 -13.74 13.16
C ASP A 17 4.69 -13.38 14.43
N GLY A 18 4.63 -12.12 14.88
CA GLY A 18 5.35 -11.59 16.04
C GLY A 18 6.75 -11.09 15.74
N SER A 19 7.24 -11.22 14.50
CA SER A 19 8.52 -10.61 14.12
C SER A 19 8.42 -9.08 14.05
N ILE A 20 9.54 -8.40 14.27
CA ILE A 20 9.61 -6.94 14.25
C ILE A 20 10.03 -6.45 12.87
N TYR A 21 9.19 -5.63 12.24
CA TYR A 21 9.52 -4.93 11.00
C TYR A 21 10.07 -3.53 11.33
N LYS A 22 11.32 -3.27 10.94
CA LYS A 22 12.01 -2.00 11.22
C LYS A 22 11.79 -1.03 10.07
N PHE A 23 11.36 0.20 10.37
CA PHE A 23 11.05 1.19 9.33
C PHE A 23 12.30 1.67 8.59
N SER A 24 13.50 1.42 9.12
CA SER A 24 14.76 1.60 8.39
C SER A 24 14.81 0.85 7.05
N GLN A 25 14.01 -0.20 6.87
CA GLN A 25 13.87 -0.95 5.61
C GLN A 25 13.06 -0.21 4.54
N LEU A 26 12.39 0.89 4.92
CA LEU A 26 11.57 1.73 4.03
C LEU A 26 12.34 2.91 3.43
N LYS A 27 13.65 3.01 3.67
CA LYS A 27 14.48 4.05 3.06
C LYS A 27 14.33 4.03 1.54
N GLU A 28 14.30 5.22 0.95
CA GLU A 28 14.18 5.42 -0.50
C GLU A 28 12.84 4.99 -1.10
N HIS A 29 11.86 4.63 -0.27
CA HIS A 29 10.52 4.27 -0.70
C HIS A 29 9.50 5.26 -0.12
N PRO A 30 8.61 5.83 -0.95
CA PRO A 30 7.45 6.51 -0.43
C PRO A 30 6.56 5.52 0.31
N VAL A 31 5.93 5.98 1.39
CA VAL A 31 5.16 5.13 2.29
C VAL A 31 3.76 5.70 2.51
N LEU A 32 2.73 4.88 2.28
CA LEU A 32 1.36 5.17 2.65
C LEU A 32 0.99 4.36 3.89
N ILE A 33 0.76 5.02 5.01
CA ILE A 33 0.35 4.39 6.26
C ILE A 33 -1.15 4.57 6.46
N ILE A 34 -1.88 3.49 6.72
CA ILE A 34 -3.34 3.51 6.92
C ILE A 34 -3.77 2.70 8.13
N ASN A 35 -4.66 3.25 8.95
CA ASN A 35 -5.37 2.48 9.97
C ASN A 35 -6.66 1.87 9.39
N THR A 36 -6.97 0.61 9.68
CA THR A 36 -8.09 -0.11 9.02
C THR A 36 -9.05 -0.78 10.00
N ALA A 37 -10.29 -0.95 9.56
CA ALA A 37 -11.30 -1.80 10.18
C ALA A 37 -12.17 -2.48 9.11
N THR A 38 -12.58 -3.71 9.34
CA THR A 38 -13.21 -4.61 8.36
C THR A 38 -14.73 -4.49 8.36
N LYS A 39 -15.37 -4.12 9.47
CA LYS A 39 -16.84 -3.89 9.54
C LYS A 39 -17.25 -2.43 9.26
N CYS A 40 -16.33 -1.61 8.75
CA CYS A 40 -16.61 -0.22 8.42
C CYS A 40 -17.18 -0.10 7.00
N ASN A 41 -18.20 0.74 6.79
CA ASN A 41 -18.82 0.94 5.46
C ASN A 41 -17.83 1.42 4.38
N LEU A 42 -16.72 2.04 4.78
CA LEU A 42 -15.65 2.49 3.89
C LEU A 42 -14.68 1.37 3.48
N ALA A 43 -14.74 0.19 4.10
CA ALA A 43 -13.76 -0.88 3.92
C ALA A 43 -13.68 -1.36 2.47
N LYS A 44 -14.83 -1.62 1.83
CA LYS A 44 -14.88 -2.13 0.46
C LYS A 44 -14.20 -1.18 -0.52
N THR A 45 -14.58 0.10 -0.50
CA THR A 45 -14.00 1.12 -1.39
C THR A 45 -12.53 1.38 -1.08
N THR A 46 -12.18 1.46 0.21
CA THR A 46 -10.79 1.75 0.62
C THR A 46 -9.85 0.63 0.23
N PHE A 47 -10.21 -0.63 0.45
CA PHE A 47 -9.36 -1.75 0.07
C PHE A 47 -9.24 -1.91 -1.45
N LYS A 48 -10.30 -1.60 -2.23
CA LYS A 48 -10.19 -1.51 -3.70
C LYS A 48 -9.18 -0.42 -4.12
N ASN A 49 -9.23 0.75 -3.50
CA ASN A 49 -8.28 1.82 -3.77
C ASN A 49 -6.84 1.42 -3.40
N ILE A 50 -6.64 0.74 -2.27
CA ILE A 50 -5.33 0.19 -1.88
C ILE A 50 -4.81 -0.79 -2.93
N LYS A 51 -5.66 -1.71 -3.42
CA LYS A 51 -5.29 -2.65 -4.49
C LYS A 51 -4.85 -1.91 -5.76
N ALA A 52 -5.59 -0.86 -6.15
CA ALA A 52 -5.25 -0.04 -7.31
C ALA A 52 -3.90 0.68 -7.11
N LEU A 53 -3.70 1.35 -5.97
CA LEU A 53 -2.44 2.04 -5.65
C LEU A 53 -1.23 1.10 -5.64
N ALA A 54 -1.37 -0.07 -5.02
CA ALA A 54 -0.30 -1.06 -4.97
C ALA A 54 0.05 -1.61 -6.36
N LYS A 55 -0.95 -1.75 -7.24
CA LYS A 55 -0.75 -2.17 -8.63
C LYS A 55 -0.05 -1.08 -9.45
N THR A 56 -0.50 0.17 -9.33
CA THR A 56 0.02 1.31 -10.12
C THR A 56 1.42 1.72 -9.67
N TYR A 57 1.69 1.78 -8.37
CA TYR A 57 2.94 2.33 -7.83
C TYR A 57 3.76 1.25 -7.12
N LYS A 58 4.57 0.49 -7.87
CA LYS A 58 5.35 -0.65 -7.33
C LYS A 58 6.41 -0.24 -6.29
N LYS A 59 6.93 0.99 -6.36
CA LYS A 59 7.86 1.55 -5.36
C LYS A 59 7.15 2.06 -4.09
N LEU A 60 5.83 2.27 -4.12
CA LEU A 60 5.05 2.68 -2.95
C LEU A 60 4.98 1.51 -1.97
N ARG A 61 5.27 1.77 -0.69
CA ARG A 61 5.04 0.82 0.40
C ARG A 61 3.76 1.19 1.12
N ILE A 62 2.79 0.29 1.15
CA ILE A 62 1.51 0.50 1.84
C ILE A 62 1.55 -0.26 3.16
N LEU A 63 1.56 0.45 4.28
CA LEU A 63 1.56 -0.12 5.63
C LEU A 63 0.15 -0.08 6.20
N ILE A 64 -0.40 -1.26 6.47
CA ILE A 64 -1.76 -1.45 6.95
C ILE A 64 -1.74 -1.80 8.43
N PHE A 65 -2.33 -0.94 9.25
CA PHE A 65 -2.44 -1.09 10.70
C PHE A 65 -3.89 -1.35 11.11
N PRO A 66 -4.29 -2.62 11.35
CA PRO A 66 -5.60 -2.92 11.88
C PRO A 66 -5.84 -2.20 13.22
N CYS A 67 -7.04 -1.65 13.40
CA CYS A 67 -7.38 -0.89 14.60
C CYS A 67 -8.85 -1.12 14.99
N GLY A 68 -9.07 -1.47 16.25
CA GLY A 68 -10.42 -1.71 16.79
C GLY A 68 -10.98 -0.62 17.70
N GLN A 69 -10.36 0.56 17.75
CA GLN A 69 -10.74 1.61 18.71
C GLN A 69 -11.98 2.45 18.31
N PHE A 70 -12.56 2.22 17.13
CA PHE A 70 -13.65 3.05 16.61
C PHE A 70 -14.96 2.26 16.51
N LEU A 71 -15.97 2.71 17.25
CA LEU A 71 -17.38 2.23 17.23
C LEU A 71 -17.56 0.70 17.21
N ASN A 72 -16.70 -0.07 17.88
CA ASN A 72 -16.77 -1.54 17.88
C ASN A 72 -16.84 -2.15 16.48
N GLN A 73 -16.23 -1.50 15.48
CA GLN A 73 -16.18 -1.97 14.09
C GLN A 73 -15.21 -3.15 13.89
N GLU A 74 -14.62 -3.63 14.97
CA GLU A 74 -13.71 -4.77 15.05
C GLU A 74 -13.96 -5.50 16.36
N GLU A 75 -13.65 -6.80 16.38
CA GLU A 75 -13.70 -7.56 17.62
C GLU A 75 -12.54 -7.17 18.56
N THR A 76 -12.74 -7.34 19.86
CA THR A 76 -11.77 -6.85 20.86
C THR A 76 -10.48 -7.69 20.90
N ASP A 77 -10.50 -8.92 20.40
CA ASP A 77 -9.33 -9.81 20.33
C ASP A 77 -8.35 -9.40 19.21
N GLU A 78 -7.08 -9.26 19.55
CA GLU A 78 -6.01 -8.77 18.67
C GLU A 78 -5.76 -9.64 17.44
N LYS A 79 -5.75 -10.96 17.65
CA LYS A 79 -5.47 -11.94 16.60
C LYS A 79 -6.57 -11.88 15.54
N HIS A 80 -7.82 -11.78 16.00
CA HIS A 80 -8.97 -11.85 15.14
C HIS A 80 -9.12 -10.64 14.19
N VAL A 81 -8.79 -9.43 14.67
CA VAL A 81 -8.83 -8.20 13.86
C VAL A 81 -7.79 -8.21 12.74
N THR A 82 -6.59 -8.67 13.07
CA THR A 82 -5.48 -8.79 12.11
C THR A 82 -5.82 -9.82 11.04
N GLU A 83 -6.27 -11.00 11.43
CA GLU A 83 -6.68 -12.07 10.52
C GLU A 83 -7.83 -11.66 9.60
N LYS A 84 -8.85 -10.96 10.12
CA LYS A 84 -9.94 -10.41 9.31
C LYS A 84 -9.46 -9.43 8.26
N THR A 85 -8.53 -8.54 8.62
CA THR A 85 -7.94 -7.58 7.67
C THR A 85 -7.19 -8.31 6.55
N ILE A 86 -6.37 -9.30 6.91
CA ILE A 86 -5.65 -10.14 5.94
C ILE A 86 -6.65 -10.86 5.01
N LYS A 87 -7.69 -11.48 5.57
CA LYS A 87 -8.72 -12.19 4.80
C LYS A 87 -9.47 -11.27 3.85
N ALA A 88 -9.86 -10.07 4.31
CA ALA A 88 -10.56 -9.09 3.50
C ALA A 88 -9.70 -8.62 2.30
N LEU A 89 -8.41 -8.40 2.53
CA LEU A 89 -7.49 -8.05 1.44
C LEU A 89 -7.27 -9.22 0.49
N LYS A 90 -7.01 -10.44 0.99
CA LYS A 90 -6.85 -11.64 0.15
C LYS A 90 -8.05 -11.88 -0.75
N ALA A 91 -9.27 -11.77 -0.22
CA ALA A 91 -10.49 -11.94 -0.99
C ALA A 91 -10.55 -10.99 -2.21
N LEU A 92 -10.00 -9.77 -2.11
CA LEU A 92 -9.94 -8.83 -3.24
C LEU A 92 -8.93 -9.25 -4.32
N TYR A 93 -7.93 -10.05 -3.97
CA TYR A 93 -6.96 -10.61 -4.92
C TYR A 93 -7.38 -11.99 -5.47
N GLU A 94 -8.32 -12.65 -4.81
CA GLU A 94 -8.92 -13.93 -5.23
C GLU A 94 -10.14 -13.74 -6.15
N ASP A 95 -10.93 -12.68 -5.95
CA ASP A 95 -12.13 -12.40 -6.74
C ASP A 95 -11.77 -11.99 -8.20
N LYS A 96 -11.84 -12.97 -9.11
CA LYS A 96 -11.52 -12.87 -10.55
C LYS A 96 -12.75 -12.64 -11.45
N HIS A 97 -13.91 -12.22 -10.94
CA HIS A 97 -15.07 -11.99 -11.80
C HIS A 97 -15.14 -10.57 -12.39
N HIS A 98 -14.86 -10.50 -13.70
CA HIS A 98 -15.18 -9.48 -14.70
C HIS A 98 -14.41 -8.14 -14.69
N GLU A 99 -13.22 -8.15 -15.26
CA GLU A 99 -12.84 -7.18 -16.31
C GLU A 99 -12.31 -8.01 -17.49
N GLU A 100 -13.24 -8.61 -18.24
CA GLU A 100 -12.96 -9.02 -19.61
C GLU A 100 -12.86 -7.73 -20.44
N LEU A 101 -11.70 -7.54 -21.07
CA LEU A 101 -11.54 -6.57 -22.16
C LEU A 101 -12.53 -6.98 -23.27
N PRO A 102 -13.28 -6.04 -23.89
CA PRO A 102 -14.14 -6.41 -25.00
C PRO A 102 -13.31 -7.03 -26.13
N ASP A 103 -13.68 -8.25 -26.51
CA ASP A 103 -13.10 -9.00 -27.61
C ASP A 103 -13.28 -8.25 -28.94
N ASN A 104 -12.16 -8.08 -29.66
CA ASN A 104 -12.02 -8.06 -31.11
C ASN A 104 -13.04 -7.26 -31.95
N GLU A 105 -12.69 -6.02 -32.31
CA GLU A 105 -12.86 -5.57 -33.70
C GLU A 105 -11.58 -5.91 -34.47
N GLU A 106 -11.68 -6.83 -35.45
CA GLU A 106 -10.59 -7.20 -36.35
C GLU A 106 -10.10 -6.00 -37.18
N LEU A 107 -8.79 -5.75 -37.17
CA LEU A 107 -8.11 -5.00 -38.23
C LEU A 107 -7.34 -5.99 -39.12
N PRO A 108 -7.54 -5.96 -40.45
CA PRO A 108 -7.06 -7.01 -41.34
C PRO A 108 -5.57 -6.84 -41.68
N GLY A 109 -4.85 -7.96 -41.65
CA GLY A 109 -3.67 -8.20 -42.48
C GLY A 109 -2.32 -7.79 -41.88
N ALA A 110 -1.52 -8.78 -41.50
CA ALA A 110 -0.10 -8.87 -41.88
C ALA A 110 0.40 -10.27 -41.56
N LYS A 111 0.69 -11.03 -42.62
CA LYS A 111 1.54 -12.22 -42.57
C LYS A 111 3.00 -11.77 -42.50
N ASP A 112 3.82 -12.71 -42.01
CA ASP A 112 5.27 -12.81 -42.20
C ASP A 112 6.15 -11.94 -41.28
N LEU A 113 6.87 -12.62 -40.37
CA LEU A 113 8.34 -12.78 -40.43
C LEU A 113 8.85 -13.45 -39.15
N LYS A 114 9.44 -14.63 -39.32
CA LYS A 114 10.23 -15.34 -38.30
C LYS A 114 11.64 -14.74 -38.22
N ASN A 115 12.27 -14.94 -37.06
CA ASN A 115 13.70 -14.86 -36.75
C ASN A 115 14.15 -13.62 -35.98
N ASN A 116 13.94 -13.64 -34.65
CA ASN A 116 14.88 -13.11 -33.64
C ASN A 116 14.46 -13.53 -32.20
N GLU A 117 14.03 -14.78 -32.02
CA GLU A 117 13.32 -15.18 -30.78
C GLU A 117 14.21 -15.72 -29.65
N GLU A 118 15.43 -16.20 -29.87
CA GLU A 118 16.11 -16.94 -28.80
C GLU A 118 16.74 -16.07 -27.69
N GLN A 119 17.20 -14.85 -27.98
CA GLN A 119 17.74 -13.95 -26.94
C GLN A 119 16.68 -13.02 -26.32
N SER A 120 15.59 -12.75 -27.02
CA SER A 120 14.42 -12.08 -26.44
C SER A 120 13.60 -13.01 -25.54
N PHE A 121 13.64 -14.33 -25.79
CA PHE A 121 12.95 -15.31 -24.96
C PHE A 121 13.48 -15.35 -23.53
N GLN A 122 14.79 -15.29 -23.29
CA GLN A 122 15.30 -15.40 -21.92
C GLN A 122 14.90 -14.17 -21.06
N HIS A 123 15.03 -12.95 -21.62
CA HIS A 123 14.61 -11.72 -20.95
C HIS A 123 13.08 -11.62 -20.78
N LYS A 124 12.32 -12.15 -21.74
CA LYS A 124 10.86 -12.28 -21.67
C LYS A 124 10.45 -13.35 -20.65
N THR A 125 11.21 -14.42 -20.48
CA THR A 125 10.93 -15.48 -19.49
C THR A 125 11.19 -15.04 -18.06
N ASP A 126 12.10 -14.10 -17.82
CA ASP A 126 12.32 -13.55 -16.48
C ASP A 126 11.27 -12.48 -16.13
N LYS A 127 10.88 -11.59 -17.08
CA LYS A 127 9.68 -10.74 -16.93
C LYS A 127 8.39 -11.56 -16.74
N LEU A 128 8.23 -12.65 -17.48
CA LEU A 128 7.08 -13.57 -17.35
C LEU A 128 7.12 -14.39 -16.06
N LYS A 129 8.27 -14.59 -15.41
CA LYS A 129 8.36 -15.27 -14.10
C LYS A 129 7.99 -14.32 -12.97
N ASP A 130 8.40 -13.06 -13.03
CA ASP A 130 7.97 -12.06 -12.04
C ASP A 130 6.48 -11.72 -12.20
N GLU A 131 5.96 -11.66 -13.44
CA GLU A 131 4.51 -11.53 -13.70
C GLU A 131 3.70 -12.81 -13.43
N LYS A 132 4.29 -14.02 -13.59
CA LYS A 132 3.61 -15.28 -13.23
C LYS A 132 3.61 -15.55 -11.72
N THR A 133 4.56 -15.00 -10.96
CA THR A 133 4.59 -15.18 -9.50
C THR A 133 3.61 -14.23 -8.77
N GLU A 134 3.11 -13.19 -9.46
CA GLU A 134 1.96 -12.37 -9.05
C GLU A 134 0.58 -13.00 -9.38
N LYS A 135 0.53 -14.21 -9.96
CA LYS A 135 -0.74 -14.89 -10.26
C LYS A 135 -1.24 -15.73 -9.07
N GLU A 136 -2.41 -15.31 -8.58
CA GLU A 136 -3.40 -16.01 -7.73
C GLU A 136 -3.33 -15.73 -6.21
N GLY A 137 -4.29 -14.92 -5.72
CA GLY A 137 -4.63 -14.76 -4.30
C GLY A 137 -3.56 -14.15 -3.38
N LYS A 138 -2.34 -13.91 -3.88
CA LYS A 138 -1.23 -13.40 -3.10
C LYS A 138 -1.29 -11.87 -3.02
N ILE A 139 -1.28 -11.35 -1.80
CA ILE A 139 -1.11 -9.91 -1.54
C ILE A 139 0.28 -9.48 -2.05
N PRO A 140 0.40 -8.42 -2.85
CA PRO A 140 1.68 -7.88 -3.31
C PRO A 140 2.65 -7.57 -2.17
N SER A 141 3.94 -7.80 -2.38
CA SER A 141 4.99 -7.60 -1.36
C SER A 141 5.16 -6.15 -0.93
N ASN A 142 4.67 -5.19 -1.71
CA ASN A 142 4.66 -3.78 -1.37
C ASN A 142 3.48 -3.37 -0.46
N ILE A 143 2.61 -4.31 -0.08
CA ILE A 143 1.62 -4.16 0.99
C ILE A 143 2.11 -4.94 2.21
N ILE A 144 2.31 -4.25 3.33
CA ILE A 144 2.72 -4.83 4.60
C ILE A 144 1.59 -4.66 5.60
N ILE A 145 1.11 -5.77 6.16
CA ILE A 145 0.04 -5.79 7.16
C ILE A 145 0.66 -6.09 8.52
N PHE A 146 0.36 -5.24 9.50
CA PHE A 146 0.90 -5.33 10.86
C PHE A 146 -0.14 -5.92 11.82
N LYS A 147 0.28 -6.24 13.04
CA LYS A 147 -0.64 -6.54 14.13
C LYS A 147 -1.54 -5.34 14.46
N LYS A 148 -2.69 -5.63 15.08
CA LYS A 148 -3.59 -4.62 15.63
C LYS A 148 -2.82 -3.68 16.56
N ILE A 149 -3.05 -2.38 16.43
CA ILE A 149 -2.49 -1.37 17.33
C ILE A 149 -3.55 -0.35 17.77
N LYS A 150 -3.20 0.44 18.78
CA LYS A 150 -3.93 1.64 19.17
C LYS A 150 -3.33 2.86 18.46
N VAL A 151 -4.19 3.67 17.86
CA VAL A 151 -3.86 4.88 17.10
C VAL A 151 -4.18 6.17 17.86
N PHE A 152 -4.80 6.07 19.03
CA PHE A 152 -4.99 7.17 19.99
C PHE A 152 -5.11 6.67 21.44
N GLY A 153 -5.04 7.59 22.42
CA GLY A 153 -5.12 7.29 23.85
C GLY A 153 -3.74 7.13 24.51
N SER A 154 -3.72 6.77 25.80
CA SER A 154 -2.49 6.60 26.59
C SER A 154 -1.58 5.48 26.07
N GLU A 155 -2.15 4.52 25.35
CA GLU A 155 -1.44 3.39 24.73
C GLU A 155 -1.27 3.57 23.21
N GLN A 156 -1.34 4.81 22.71
CA GLN A 156 -1.11 5.09 21.30
C GLN A 156 0.27 4.56 20.87
N HIS A 157 0.29 3.83 19.77
CA HIS A 157 1.52 3.27 19.23
C HIS A 157 2.48 4.37 18.76
N PRO A 158 3.81 4.26 18.98
CA PRO A 158 4.79 5.29 18.62
C PRO A 158 4.72 5.76 17.16
N VAL A 159 4.40 4.85 16.23
CA VAL A 159 4.15 5.19 14.82
C VAL A 159 3.05 6.26 14.70
N PHE A 160 1.92 6.09 15.38
CA PHE A 160 0.81 7.03 15.30
C PHE A 160 1.05 8.30 16.12
N THR A 161 1.84 8.24 17.19
CA THR A 161 2.34 9.43 17.88
C THR A 161 3.20 10.29 16.96
N PHE A 162 4.14 9.68 16.23
CA PHE A 162 4.97 10.37 15.25
C PHE A 162 4.09 11.01 14.15
N LEU A 163 3.19 10.23 13.55
CA LEU A 163 2.34 10.71 12.46
C LEU A 163 1.45 11.87 12.87
N THR A 164 0.76 11.77 14.01
CA THR A 164 -0.14 12.83 14.49
C THR A 164 0.60 14.08 14.95
N LYS A 165 1.84 13.95 15.44
CA LYS A 165 2.70 15.08 15.79
C LYS A 165 3.12 15.90 14.57
N HIS A 166 3.48 15.24 13.48
CA HIS A 166 4.03 15.89 12.28
C HIS A 166 2.98 16.22 11.22
N LEU A 167 1.88 15.48 11.16
CA LEU A 167 0.77 15.70 10.24
C LEU A 167 -0.51 16.00 11.02
N GLN A 168 -0.61 17.27 11.41
CA GLN A 168 -1.72 17.78 12.21
C GLN A 168 -3.07 17.62 11.49
N GLY A 169 -4.10 17.34 12.28
CA GLY A 169 -5.48 17.30 11.81
C GLY A 169 -6.18 18.63 12.04
N THR A 170 -7.48 18.72 11.75
CA THR A 170 -8.29 19.89 12.11
C THR A 170 -8.66 19.87 13.60
N LEU A 171 -8.55 21.01 14.28
CA LEU A 171 -8.83 21.27 15.72
C LEU A 171 -8.13 20.37 16.77
N PHE A 172 -7.75 19.14 16.44
CA PHE A 172 -7.04 18.17 17.28
C PHE A 172 -6.20 17.23 16.41
N ASN A 173 -4.98 16.91 16.85
CA ASN A 173 -4.03 16.11 16.08
C ASN A 173 -4.34 14.60 16.04
N THR A 174 -5.27 14.13 16.86
CA THR A 174 -5.63 12.72 17.01
C THR A 174 -6.25 12.10 15.75
N VAL A 175 -6.08 10.78 15.56
CA VAL A 175 -6.82 10.01 14.56
C VAL A 175 -8.28 9.91 14.99
N LYS A 176 -9.20 10.45 14.17
CA LYS A 176 -10.62 10.54 14.51
C LYS A 176 -11.44 9.35 14.03
N TRP A 177 -10.94 8.57 13.06
CA TRP A 177 -11.68 7.45 12.48
C TRP A 177 -10.79 6.42 11.77
N ASN A 178 -11.41 5.29 11.42
CA ASN A 178 -10.85 4.29 10.50
C ASN A 178 -10.54 4.90 9.13
N PHE A 179 -9.50 4.36 8.47
CA PHE A 179 -9.03 4.76 7.14
C PHE A 179 -8.49 6.18 7.06
N THR A 180 -7.94 6.72 8.14
CA THR A 180 -7.05 7.89 8.03
C THR A 180 -5.76 7.42 7.37
N LYS A 181 -5.27 8.16 6.37
CA LYS A 181 -4.02 7.83 5.67
C LYS A 181 -2.96 8.89 5.89
N PHE A 182 -1.70 8.48 5.89
CA PHE A 182 -0.54 9.36 6.00
C PHE A 182 0.47 8.99 4.94
N LEU A 183 0.87 9.97 4.13
CA LEU A 183 1.91 9.84 3.12
C LEU A 183 3.23 10.35 3.68
N ILE A 184 4.26 9.52 3.58
CA ILE A 184 5.65 9.81 3.90
C ILE A 184 6.44 9.74 2.59
N ASP A 185 7.36 10.66 2.39
CA ASP A 185 8.25 10.64 1.23
C ASP A 185 9.35 9.58 1.32
N GLU A 186 10.09 9.40 0.23
CA GLU A 186 11.20 8.46 0.12
C GLU A 186 12.37 8.76 1.08
N ASN A 187 12.40 9.96 1.66
CA ASN A 187 13.37 10.38 2.65
C ASN A 187 12.86 10.22 4.09
N GLY A 188 11.63 9.71 4.29
CA GLY A 188 11.05 9.50 5.61
C GLY A 188 10.44 10.77 6.20
N ILE A 189 10.19 11.80 5.38
CA ILE A 189 9.59 13.06 5.79
C ILE A 189 8.06 12.98 5.60
N PRO A 190 7.26 13.28 6.63
CA PRO A 190 5.81 13.32 6.51
C PRO A 190 5.36 14.39 5.51
N SER A 191 4.56 13.98 4.53
CA SER A 191 4.13 14.82 3.40
C SER A 191 2.67 15.25 3.51
N LYS A 192 1.73 14.29 3.67
CA LYS A 192 0.29 14.61 3.67
C LYS A 192 -0.52 13.65 4.53
N ARG A 193 -1.62 14.15 5.11
CA ARG A 193 -2.64 13.34 5.81
C ARG A 193 -3.94 13.42 5.03
N TYR A 194 -4.58 12.27 4.82
CA TYR A 194 -5.86 12.13 4.15
C TYR A 194 -6.93 11.68 5.14
N GLY A 195 -8.11 12.27 5.01
CA GLY A 195 -9.29 11.89 5.80
C GLY A 195 -9.81 10.47 5.50
N PRO A 196 -10.76 9.97 6.32
CA PRO A 196 -11.36 8.64 6.17
C PRO A 196 -11.95 8.37 4.79
N SER A 197 -12.73 9.31 4.26
CA SER A 197 -13.38 9.23 2.95
C SER A 197 -12.61 9.97 1.84
N GLU A 198 -11.51 10.65 2.19
CA GLU A 198 -10.71 11.37 1.21
C GLU A 198 -9.97 10.35 0.33
N PRO A 199 -10.11 10.44 -1.00
CA PRO A 199 -9.31 9.63 -1.90
C PRO A 199 -7.84 10.03 -1.72
N VAL A 200 -6.96 9.04 -1.79
CA VAL A 200 -5.53 9.31 -1.84
C VAL A 200 -5.26 9.84 -3.24
N THR A 201 -5.35 11.15 -3.40
CA THR A 201 -4.85 11.84 -4.60
C THR A 201 -3.36 11.90 -4.45
N ILE A 202 -2.68 11.29 -5.40
CA ILE A 202 -1.25 11.43 -5.48
C ILE A 202 -1.04 12.19 -6.78
N ASP A 203 -1.08 13.51 -6.61
CA ASP A 203 -0.98 14.45 -7.71
C ASP A 203 0.20 14.03 -8.57
N ASP A 204 -0.04 13.88 -9.87
CA ASP A 204 0.85 13.16 -10.76
C ASP A 204 2.26 13.76 -10.77
N GLU A 205 2.49 15.02 -10.36
CA GLU A 205 3.84 15.59 -10.18
C GLU A 205 4.53 15.22 -8.85
N LEU A 206 3.81 15.16 -7.74
CA LEU A 206 4.38 14.76 -6.44
C LEU A 206 4.90 13.33 -6.53
N ILE A 207 4.08 12.42 -7.07
CA ILE A 207 4.53 11.07 -7.39
C ILE A 207 5.58 11.08 -8.47
N LYS A 208 5.37 11.76 -9.60
CA LYS A 208 6.32 11.64 -10.69
C LYS A 208 7.72 12.07 -10.27
N ASN A 209 7.88 13.00 -9.33
CA ASN A 209 9.19 13.35 -8.76
C ASN A 209 9.70 12.33 -7.72
N MET A 210 8.84 11.81 -6.84
CA MET A 210 9.25 10.78 -5.85
C MET A 210 9.56 9.41 -6.51
N PHE A 211 9.04 9.21 -7.72
CA PHE A 211 9.13 8.00 -8.53
C PHE A 211 9.84 8.24 -9.88
N SER A 212 10.41 9.43 -10.13
CA SER A 212 11.03 9.79 -11.44
C SER A 212 12.25 8.94 -11.74
N ASP A 213 13.03 8.60 -10.72
CA ASP A 213 14.21 7.75 -10.86
C ASP A 213 13.86 6.27 -11.11
N ALA A 214 12.56 5.91 -11.04
CA ALA A 214 12.04 4.60 -11.38
C ALA A 214 11.38 4.55 -12.77
N VAL A 215 11.32 5.67 -13.51
CA VAL A 215 11.08 5.64 -14.94
C VAL A 215 12.42 5.30 -15.59
N ILE A 216 12.68 4.00 -15.76
CA ILE A 216 13.70 3.54 -16.70
C ILE A 216 13.39 4.25 -18.02
N LYS A 217 14.32 5.10 -18.46
CA LYS A 217 14.42 5.52 -19.85
C LYS A 217 14.75 4.27 -20.65
N ASP A 218 13.74 3.47 -20.96
CA ASP A 218 13.78 2.73 -22.20
C ASP A 218 13.65 3.79 -23.29
N GLU A 219 14.58 3.75 -24.25
CA GLU A 219 14.80 4.68 -25.37
C GLU A 219 15.76 5.85 -25.12
N LEU A 220 17.06 5.55 -25.30
CA LEU A 220 17.93 6.24 -26.26
C LEU A 220 18.85 5.20 -26.94
#